data_AF-A0A0Q7VZ81-F1
#
_entry.id   AF-A0A0Q7VZ81-F1
#
_cell.length_a   1.000
_cell.length_b   1.000
_cell.length_c   1.000
_cell.angle_alpha   90.00
_cell.angle_beta   90.00
_cell.angle_gamma   90.00
#
_symmetry.space_group_name_H-M   'P 1'
#
loop_
_entity.id
_entity.type
_entity.pdbx_description
1 polymer ?
#
loop_
_entity_poly.entity_id
_entity_poly.type
_entity_poly.pdbx_seq_one_letter_code
_entity_poly.pdbx_strand_id
1 'polypeptide(L)'
;MSRTIRRCFAVDLHDDPDQIARYRAWHRSGGPPAAVTAAIRADDVRELEIWLVCDRLFMILEQGDGYDAEAKAARDAANPDVQAWDALMRTFQKPLPFAPDRTWVEMEQIYALSEQPSSEGETSLADGDQPRA
;
A
#
# COMPACT_ATOMS: atom_id res chain seq x y z
N MET A 1 10.55 -0.39 18.37
CA MET A 1 9.42 -0.55 17.44
C MET A 1 9.84 -1.58 16.41
N SER A 2 9.01 -2.58 16.11
CA SER A 2 9.32 -3.56 15.07
C SER A 2 9.41 -2.86 13.71
N ARG A 3 10.32 -3.31 12.85
CA ARG A 3 10.49 -2.75 11.52
C ARG A 3 9.24 -3.02 10.68
N THR A 4 8.76 -2.02 9.95
CA THR A 4 7.71 -2.20 8.93
C THR A 4 8.27 -1.95 7.53
N ILE A 5 7.63 -2.55 6.54
CA ILE A 5 7.87 -2.37 5.11
C ILE A 5 6.63 -1.73 4.52
N ARG A 6 6.79 -0.53 3.95
CA ARG A 6 5.71 0.19 3.27
C ARG A 6 5.58 -0.28 1.83
N ARG A 7 4.35 -0.55 1.40
CA ARG A 7 4.03 -0.93 0.02
C ARG A 7 2.87 -0.10 -0.49
N CYS A 8 2.93 0.22 -1.77
CA CYS A 8 2.02 1.14 -2.43
C CYS A 8 1.43 0.45 -3.66
N PHE A 9 0.13 0.57 -3.88
CA PHE A 9 -0.57 -0.12 -4.97
C PHE A 9 -1.58 0.82 -5.63
N ALA A 10 -1.86 0.58 -6.91
CA ALA A 10 -2.91 1.27 -7.65
C ALA A 10 -3.85 0.30 -8.37
N VAL A 11 -5.11 0.71 -8.50
CA VAL A 11 -6.15 0.10 -9.32
C VAL A 11 -7.15 1.19 -9.73
N ASP A 12 -7.82 1.03 -10.87
CA ASP A 12 -8.91 1.93 -11.24
C ASP A 12 -10.26 1.32 -10.79
N LEU A 13 -11.28 2.15 -10.61
CA LEU A 13 -12.67 1.73 -10.50
C LEU A 13 -13.32 1.81 -11.88
N HIS A 14 -14.48 1.19 -12.04
CA HIS A 14 -15.38 1.60 -13.11
C HIS A 14 -15.79 3.06 -12.85
N ASP A 15 -15.59 3.92 -13.87
CA ASP A 15 -15.92 5.35 -13.82
C ASP A 15 -17.44 5.55 -13.88
N ASP A 16 -18.09 5.18 -12.78
CA ASP A 16 -19.52 5.24 -12.54
C ASP A 16 -19.73 5.81 -11.12
N PRO A 17 -20.42 6.96 -10.98
CA PRO A 17 -20.60 7.61 -9.69
C PRO A 17 -21.27 6.74 -8.61
N ASP A 18 -22.23 5.89 -8.99
CA ASP A 18 -22.94 5.02 -8.05
C ASP A 18 -22.04 3.87 -7.59
N GLN A 19 -21.23 3.31 -8.49
CA GLN A 19 -20.23 2.31 -8.12
C GLN A 19 -19.18 2.88 -7.18
N ILE A 20 -18.67 4.08 -7.47
CA ILE A 20 -17.70 4.77 -6.61
C ILE A 20 -18.31 5.05 -5.22
N ALA A 21 -19.57 5.51 -5.16
CA ALA A 21 -20.25 5.75 -3.89
C ALA A 21 -20.42 4.46 -3.07
N ARG A 22 -20.79 3.35 -3.71
CA ARG A 22 -20.90 2.04 -3.05
C ARG A 22 -19.56 1.51 -2.58
N TYR A 23 -18.49 1.67 -3.37
CA TYR A 23 -17.14 1.29 -2.96
C TYR A 23 -16.70 2.04 -1.69
N ARG A 24 -16.95 3.36 -1.63
CA ARG A 24 -16.72 4.17 -0.43
C ARG A 24 -17.55 3.68 0.77
N ALA A 25 -18.82 3.35 0.55
CA ALA A 25 -19.70 2.85 1.60
C ALA A 25 -19.21 1.50 2.17
N TRP A 26 -18.70 0.61 1.33
CA TRP A 26 -18.09 -0.66 1.75
C TRP A 26 -16.82 -0.48 2.57
N HIS A 27 -16.06 0.59 2.35
CA HIS A 27 -14.80 0.88 3.05
C HIS A 27 -14.93 1.90 4.20
N ARG A 28 -16.14 2.32 4.56
CA ARG A 28 -16.35 3.13 5.77
C ARG A 28 -15.96 2.33 7.02
N SER A 29 -15.81 3.01 8.16
CA SER A 29 -15.60 2.33 9.45
C SER A 29 -16.70 1.29 9.72
N GLY A 30 -16.29 0.03 9.96
CA GLY A 30 -17.20 -1.11 10.15
C GLY A 30 -17.89 -1.62 8.87
N GLY A 31 -17.47 -1.16 7.69
CA GLY A 31 -18.02 -1.57 6.39
C GLY A 31 -17.60 -2.98 5.96
N PRO A 32 -16.28 -3.32 5.93
CA PRO A 32 -15.84 -4.65 5.55
C PRO A 32 -16.29 -5.73 6.57
N PRO A 33 -16.53 -6.99 6.14
CA PRO A 33 -16.79 -8.09 7.04
C PRO A 33 -15.66 -8.26 8.07
N ALA A 34 -16.00 -8.58 9.32
CA ALA A 34 -15.01 -8.71 10.39
C ALA A 34 -13.91 -9.73 10.08
N ALA A 35 -14.25 -10.82 9.38
CA ALA A 35 -13.31 -11.85 8.95
C ALA A 35 -12.25 -11.31 7.96
N VAL A 36 -12.62 -10.37 7.09
CA VAL A 36 -11.70 -9.72 6.15
C VAL A 36 -10.70 -8.86 6.89
N THR A 37 -11.18 -8.02 7.82
CA THR A 37 -10.29 -7.19 8.65
C THR A 37 -9.38 -8.05 9.54
N ALA A 38 -9.88 -9.18 10.05
CA ALA A 38 -9.08 -10.13 10.81
C ALA A 38 -7.99 -10.79 9.95
N ALA A 39 -8.32 -11.18 8.71
CA ALA A 39 -7.35 -11.74 7.76
C ALA A 39 -6.23 -10.75 7.44
N ILE A 40 -6.56 -9.48 7.14
CA ILE A 40 -5.58 -8.41 6.90
C ILE A 40 -4.61 -8.28 8.09
N ARG A 41 -5.12 -8.27 9.32
CA ARG A 41 -4.28 -8.20 10.53
C ARG A 41 -3.43 -9.45 10.75
N ALA A 42 -3.95 -10.63 10.41
CA ALA A 42 -3.22 -11.90 10.51
C ALA A 42 -2.04 -11.98 9.52
N ASP A 43 -2.08 -11.20 8.44
CA ASP A 43 -0.99 -11.05 7.48
C ASP A 43 0.07 -10.02 7.92
N ASP A 44 0.08 -9.64 9.19
CA ASP A 44 1.03 -8.70 9.78
C ASP A 44 0.95 -7.27 9.19
N VAL A 45 -0.19 -6.92 8.57
CA VAL A 45 -0.50 -5.56 8.15
C VAL A 45 -0.83 -4.71 9.38
N ARG A 46 0.00 -3.71 9.65
CA ARG A 46 -0.08 -2.81 10.82
C ARG A 46 -0.89 -1.56 10.52
N GLU A 47 -0.72 -1.02 9.32
CA GLU A 47 -1.48 0.12 8.81
C GLU A 47 -1.88 -0.15 7.36
N LEU A 48 -3.07 0.31 6.97
CA LEU A 48 -3.58 0.23 5.61
C LEU A 48 -4.55 1.38 5.36
N GLU A 49 -4.29 2.14 4.30
CA GLU A 49 -5.15 3.22 3.84
C GLU A 49 -5.43 3.08 2.35
N ILE A 50 -6.61 3.51 1.93
CA ILE A 50 -7.01 3.57 0.53
C ILE A 50 -7.46 5.00 0.23
N TRP A 51 -6.78 5.62 -0.72
CA TRP A 51 -6.99 6.97 -1.22
C TRP A 51 -7.63 6.89 -2.61
N LEU A 52 -8.42 7.90 -2.98
CA LEU A 52 -9.15 7.91 -4.25
C LEU A 52 -9.09 9.30 -4.89
N VAL A 53 -8.70 9.36 -6.16
CA VAL A 53 -8.78 10.53 -7.02
C VAL A 53 -9.50 10.15 -8.31
N CYS A 54 -10.62 10.81 -8.64
CA CYS A 54 -11.53 10.40 -9.71
C CYS A 54 -11.95 8.92 -9.55
N ASP A 55 -11.59 8.06 -10.49
CA ASP A 55 -11.78 6.61 -10.48
C ASP A 55 -10.52 5.84 -10.04
N ARG A 56 -9.38 6.49 -9.80
CA ARG A 56 -8.13 5.81 -9.41
C ARG A 56 -7.98 5.67 -7.90
N LEU A 57 -7.84 4.43 -7.46
CA LEU A 57 -7.49 4.08 -6.09
C LEU A 57 -5.99 3.95 -5.92
N PHE A 58 -5.52 4.40 -4.76
CA PHE A 58 -4.17 4.24 -4.26
C PHE A 58 -4.22 3.59 -2.88
N MET A 59 -3.68 2.40 -2.73
CA MET A 59 -3.57 1.73 -1.43
C MET A 59 -2.14 1.82 -0.92
N ILE A 60 -1.97 2.25 0.31
CA ILE A 60 -0.70 2.24 1.03
C ILE A 60 -0.86 1.37 2.27
N LEU A 61 0.10 0.50 2.54
CA LEU A 61 0.08 -0.35 3.71
C LEU A 61 1.48 -0.52 4.29
N GLU A 62 1.53 -0.78 5.60
CA GLU A 62 2.74 -1.12 6.33
C GLU A 62 2.62 -2.54 6.87
N GLN A 63 3.56 -3.40 6.51
CA GLN A 63 3.63 -4.79 6.99
C GLN A 63 4.86 -4.99 7.85
N GLY A 64 4.74 -5.80 8.91
CA GLY A 64 5.90 -6.25 9.65
C GLY A 64 6.68 -7.34 8.91
N ASP A 65 7.67 -7.89 9.61
CA ASP A 65 8.55 -8.97 9.13
C ASP A 65 7.89 -10.35 9.12
N GLY A 66 6.70 -10.49 9.71
CA GLY A 66 5.91 -11.72 9.72
C GLY A 66 5.08 -11.96 8.46
N TYR A 67 5.10 -11.05 7.48
CA TYR A 67 4.38 -11.23 6.23
C TYR A 67 4.99 -12.35 5.38
N ASP A 68 4.16 -13.30 4.99
CA ASP A 68 4.48 -14.40 4.08
C ASP A 68 3.38 -14.50 3.01
N ALA A 69 3.77 -14.27 1.76
CA ALA A 69 2.84 -14.24 0.63
C ALA A 69 2.23 -15.61 0.30
N GLU A 70 2.99 -16.70 0.46
CA GLU A 70 2.50 -18.05 0.18
C GLU A 70 1.54 -18.50 1.28
N ALA A 71 1.91 -18.26 2.53
CA ALA A 71 1.04 -18.55 3.67
C ALA A 71 -0.25 -17.72 3.63
N LYS A 72 -0.16 -16.44 3.23
CA LYS A 72 -1.33 -15.58 2.99
C LYS A 72 -2.23 -16.17 1.91
N ALA A 73 -1.69 -16.52 0.74
CA ALA A 73 -2.48 -17.07 -0.36
C ALA A 73 -3.22 -18.36 0.06
N ALA A 74 -2.57 -19.23 0.84
CA ALA A 74 -3.19 -20.42 1.39
C ALA A 74 -4.32 -20.10 2.39
N ARG A 75 -4.12 -19.12 3.29
CA ARG A 75 -5.16 -18.65 4.23
C ARG A 75 -6.36 -18.05 3.51
N ASP A 76 -6.12 -17.20 2.52
CA ASP A 76 -7.18 -16.55 1.75
C ASP A 76 -7.99 -17.58 0.94
N ALA A 77 -7.31 -18.55 0.31
CA ALA A 77 -7.97 -19.65 -0.41
C ALA A 77 -8.80 -20.57 0.50
N ALA A 78 -8.52 -20.61 1.79
CA ALA A 78 -9.30 -21.36 2.78
C ALA A 78 -10.39 -20.52 3.47
N ASN A 79 -10.45 -19.21 3.22
CA ASN A 79 -11.37 -18.28 3.89
C ASN A 79 -12.50 -17.85 2.95
N PRO A 80 -13.73 -18.38 3.09
CA PRO A 80 -14.84 -18.07 2.19
C PRO A 80 -15.30 -16.60 2.28
N ASP A 81 -15.16 -15.95 3.45
CA ASP A 81 -15.53 -14.54 3.61
C ASP A 81 -14.57 -13.63 2.85
N VAL A 82 -13.27 -13.94 2.87
CA VAL A 82 -12.25 -13.23 2.08
C VAL A 82 -12.50 -13.41 0.59
N GLN A 83 -12.83 -14.63 0.15
CA GLN A 83 -13.16 -14.89 -1.26
C GLN A 83 -14.41 -14.15 -1.72
N ALA A 84 -15.47 -14.14 -0.90
CA ALA A 84 -16.70 -13.42 -1.20
C ALA A 84 -16.46 -11.90 -1.25
N TRP A 85 -15.66 -11.38 -0.32
CA TRP A 85 -15.26 -9.98 -0.30
C TRP A 85 -14.46 -9.59 -1.54
N ASP A 86 -13.46 -10.39 -1.88
CA ASP A 86 -12.62 -10.18 -3.05
C ASP A 86 -13.44 -10.23 -4.35
N ALA A 87 -14.33 -11.22 -4.50
CA ALA A 87 -15.24 -11.30 -5.65
C ALA A 87 -16.15 -10.06 -5.75
N LEU A 88 -16.66 -9.56 -4.62
CA LEU A 88 -17.45 -8.34 -4.56
C LEU A 88 -16.61 -7.11 -4.95
N MET A 89 -15.40 -6.95 -4.42
CA MET A 89 -14.51 -5.83 -4.75
C MET A 89 -14.12 -5.81 -6.22
N ARG A 90 -13.88 -6.97 -6.82
CA ARG A 90 -13.62 -7.12 -8.27
C ARG A 90 -14.76 -6.61 -9.15
N THR A 91 -16.00 -6.56 -8.65
CA THR A 91 -17.13 -6.00 -9.42
C THR A 91 -17.07 -4.47 -9.55
N PHE A 92 -16.31 -3.80 -8.68
CA PHE A 92 -16.10 -2.35 -8.73
C PHE A 92 -14.80 -1.98 -9.42
N GLN A 93 -13.79 -2.86 -9.32
CA GLN A 93 -12.42 -2.61 -9.76
C GLN A 93 -12.23 -2.90 -11.24
N LYS A 94 -11.53 -1.98 -11.90
CA LYS A 94 -11.10 -2.03 -13.28
C LYS A 94 -9.57 -2.15 -13.31
N PRO A 95 -9.00 -3.16 -13.99
CA PRO A 95 -7.56 -3.26 -14.17
C PRO A 95 -6.97 -2.00 -14.81
N LEU A 96 -5.76 -1.63 -14.40
CA LEU A 96 -5.03 -0.54 -15.05
C LEU A 96 -4.80 -0.88 -16.54
N PRO A 97 -4.87 0.09 -17.48
CA PRO A 97 -4.77 -0.19 -18.92
C PRO A 97 -3.51 -0.95 -19.34
N PHE A 98 -2.42 -0.78 -18.60
CA PHE A 98 -1.13 -1.42 -18.87
C PHE A 98 -0.91 -2.75 -18.10
N ALA A 99 -1.85 -3.16 -17.26
CA ALA A 99 -1.79 -4.40 -16.45
C ALA A 99 -3.17 -5.10 -16.40
N PRO A 100 -3.71 -5.55 -17.54
CA PRO A 100 -5.08 -6.06 -17.64
C PRO A 100 -5.32 -7.38 -16.88
N ASP A 101 -4.25 -8.10 -16.52
CA ASP A 101 -4.27 -9.36 -15.78
C ASP A 101 -4.18 -9.17 -14.26
N ARG A 102 -4.06 -7.92 -13.78
CA ARG A 102 -3.89 -7.60 -12.36
C ARG A 102 -5.03 -6.73 -11.87
N THR A 103 -5.49 -7.00 -10.64
CA THR A 103 -6.44 -6.11 -9.96
C THR A 103 -5.68 -4.96 -9.31
N TRP A 104 -4.80 -5.22 -8.35
CA TRP A 104 -3.89 -4.21 -7.79
C TRP A 104 -2.50 -4.35 -8.39
N VAL A 105 -1.88 -3.23 -8.75
CA VAL A 105 -0.51 -3.17 -9.26
C VAL A 105 0.37 -2.45 -8.24
N GLU A 106 1.46 -3.10 -7.84
CA GLU A 106 2.44 -2.49 -6.93
C GLU A 106 3.19 -1.36 -7.63
N MET A 107 3.37 -0.25 -6.92
CA MET A 107 4.07 0.94 -7.38
C MET A 107 5.53 0.91 -6.95
N GLU A 108 6.39 1.39 -7.83
CA GLU A 108 7.82 1.59 -7.54
C GLU A 108 8.02 2.90 -6.76
N GLN A 109 8.71 2.83 -5.62
CA GLN A 109 9.16 4.04 -4.92
C GLN A 109 10.38 4.62 -5.65
N ILE A 110 10.20 5.75 -6.31
CA ILE A 110 11.27 6.43 -7.06
C ILE A 110 11.94 7.58 -6.28
N TYR A 111 11.39 7.94 -5.12
CA TYR A 111 11.88 9.03 -4.29
C TYR A 111 11.53 8.80 -2.82
N ALA A 112 12.48 9.08 -1.93
CA ALA A 112 12.29 9.17 -0.49
C ALA A 112 13.06 10.38 0.03
N LEU A 113 12.37 11.30 0.72
CA LEU A 113 13.02 12.47 1.33
C LEU A 113 14.09 12.05 2.35
N SER A 114 13.85 10.96 3.09
CA SER A 114 14.78 10.40 4.08
C SER A 114 16.09 9.86 3.48
N GLU A 115 16.11 9.59 2.17
CA GLU A 115 17.31 9.13 1.45
C GLU A 115 18.06 10.28 0.78
N GLN A 116 17.53 11.51 0.86
CA GLN A 116 18.20 12.68 0.31
C GLN A 116 19.33 13.12 1.26
N PRO A 117 20.45 13.64 0.72
CA PRO A 117 21.51 14.20 1.54
C PRO A 117 20.96 15.37 2.38
N SER A 118 21.27 15.40 3.68
CA SER A 118 21.04 16.58 4.50
C SER A 118 22.13 17.63 4.24
N SER A 119 21.77 18.91 4.31
CA SER A 119 22.69 20.03 4.14
C SER A 119 23.72 20.19 5.27
N GLU A 120 23.79 19.26 6.22
CA GLU A 120 24.65 19.34 7.42
C GLU A 120 26.03 18.64 7.24
N GLY A 121 26.39 18.25 6.01
CA GLY A 121 27.64 17.53 5.71
C GLY A 121 28.73 18.32 4.97
N GLU A 122 28.47 19.54 4.49
CA GLU A 122 29.42 20.32 3.67
C GLU A 122 29.95 21.55 4.43
N THR A 123 30.60 21.36 5.57
CA THR A 123 31.49 22.41 6.12
C THR A 123 32.56 21.85 7.06
N SER A 124 33.60 21.23 6.50
CA SER A 124 34.94 21.26 7.14
C SER A 124 36.01 20.80 6.16
N LEU A 125 36.58 21.74 5.41
CA LEU A 125 37.88 21.63 4.74
C LEU A 125 38.41 23.06 4.55
N ALA A 126 38.71 23.72 5.68
CA ALA A 126 39.49 24.97 5.70
C ALA A 126 40.04 25.21 7.10
N ASP A 127 41.18 24.57 7.42
CA ASP A 127 42.23 25.07 8.32
C ASP A 127 43.29 23.95 8.42
N GLY A 128 44.59 24.15 8.23
CA GLY A 128 45.38 25.32 7.92
C GLY A 128 46.82 24.83 8.00
N ASP A 129 47.56 24.89 6.89
CA ASP A 129 49.00 24.62 6.89
C ASP A 129 49.71 25.88 6.41
N GLN A 130 50.07 26.74 7.38
CA GLN A 130 51.07 27.78 7.17
C GLN A 130 52.42 27.23 7.66
N PRO A 131 53.44 27.15 6.80
CA PRO A 131 54.77 26.74 7.24
C PRO A 131 55.42 27.89 8.02
N ARG A 132 55.94 27.58 9.22
CA ARG A 132 56.83 28.50 9.95
C ARG A 132 58.24 28.46 9.32
N ALA A 133 58.77 29.66 9.10
CA ALA A 133 60.16 29.93 8.72
C ALA A 133 61.13 29.73 9.90
#